data_AF-A0A6B3FDD8-F1
#
_entry.id   AF-A0A6B3FDD8-F1
#
_cell.length_a   1.000
_cell.length_b   1.000
_cell.length_c   1.000
_cell.angle_alpha   90.00
_cell.angle_beta   90.00
_cell.angle_gamma   90.00
#
_symmetry.space_group_name_H-M   'P 1'
#
loop_
_entity.id
_entity.type
_entity.pdbx_description
1 polymer ?
#
loop_
_entity_poly.entity_id
_entity_poly.type
_entity_poly.pdbx_seq_one_letter_code
_entity_poly.pdbx_strand_id
1 'polypeptide(L)'
;RGELPAVRDIVPAARTVLLDGIAERVPGARDRLARELGSWRVEPLRREGREAVEVPVVYDGPDLGEVAALWGVGADEVAALHSRTAFRVAFCGFAPGFGYLTGLPERLHVPRRTTPRTRVPAGAVALAGPYTGVYPRPSPGGWQIVGRMPDPGALWDPGREPAALLVPGTPVRFVPVDAGKAAALPAPRAGDCQADSRADT
;
A
#
# COMPACT_ATOMS: atom_id res chain seq x y z
N ARG A 1 0.77 26.37 9.04
CA ARG A 1 1.53 25.47 9.93
C ARG A 1 0.79 25.40 11.24
N GLY A 2 0.65 24.20 11.80
CA GLY A 2 0.05 23.97 13.11
C GLY A 2 0.65 22.71 13.71
N GLU A 3 0.48 22.54 15.02
CA GLU A 3 1.04 21.43 15.79
C GLU A 3 -0.10 20.58 16.32
N LEU A 4 0.00 19.25 16.16
CA LEU A 4 -1.01 18.34 16.70
C LEU A 4 -0.85 18.27 18.23
N PRO A 5 -1.96 18.31 19.00
CA PRO A 5 -1.88 18.04 20.43
C PRO A 5 -1.42 16.60 20.68
N ALA A 6 -1.15 16.25 21.93
CA ALA A 6 -0.87 14.86 22.29
C ALA A 6 -2.04 13.95 21.84
N VAL A 7 -1.76 13.09 20.86
CA VAL A 7 -2.66 12.09 20.30
C VAL A 7 -2.03 10.73 20.57
N ARG A 8 -2.82 9.73 20.95
CA ARG A 8 -2.32 8.36 21.17
C ARG A 8 -1.95 7.72 19.84
N ASP A 9 -2.87 7.76 18.88
CA ASP A 9 -2.69 7.13 17.57
C ASP A 9 -3.18 8.03 16.43
N ILE A 10 -2.45 8.01 15.32
CA ILE A 10 -2.82 8.68 14.07
C ILE A 10 -2.94 7.59 13.01
N VAL A 11 -4.15 7.38 12.47
CA VAL A 11 -4.43 6.32 11.50
C VAL A 11 -4.94 6.93 10.19
N PRO A 12 -4.07 7.09 9.18
CA PRO A 12 -4.46 7.53 7.85
C PRO A 12 -5.26 6.45 7.10
N ALA A 13 -6.33 6.85 6.43
CA ALA A 13 -7.07 6.06 5.47
C ALA A 13 -7.10 6.79 4.11
N ALA A 14 -7.84 6.25 3.13
CA ALA A 14 -7.87 6.75 1.76
C ALA A 14 -8.09 8.26 1.62
N ARG A 15 -9.02 8.82 2.42
CA ARG A 15 -9.44 10.23 2.36
C ARG A 15 -9.69 10.85 3.75
N THR A 16 -9.34 10.12 4.80
CA THR A 16 -9.60 10.51 6.18
C THR A 16 -8.40 10.17 7.04
N VAL A 17 -8.26 10.85 8.18
CA VAL A 17 -7.28 10.51 9.22
C VAL A 17 -8.05 10.39 10.53
N LEU A 18 -7.92 9.26 11.20
CA LEU A 18 -8.42 9.08 12.55
C LEU A 18 -7.34 9.56 13.53
N LEU A 19 -7.73 10.42 14.46
CA LEU A 19 -6.93 10.83 15.61
C LEU A 19 -7.57 10.22 16.85
N ASP A 20 -6.87 9.29 17.49
CA ASP A 20 -7.39 8.57 18.66
C ASP A 20 -6.64 8.98 19.93
N GLY A 21 -7.35 8.99 21.06
CA GLY A 21 -6.79 9.40 22.34
C GLY A 21 -6.37 10.86 22.39
N ILE A 22 -7.04 11.75 21.64
CA ILE A 22 -6.91 13.20 21.85
C ILE A 22 -7.31 13.47 23.30
N ALA A 23 -6.33 13.77 24.14
CA ALA A 23 -6.57 14.01 25.56
C ALA A 23 -7.49 15.23 25.71
N GLU A 24 -8.73 15.01 26.14
CA GLU A 24 -9.65 16.08 26.51
C GLU A 24 -9.22 16.68 27.85
N ARG A 25 -8.11 17.41 27.83
CA ARG A 25 -7.66 18.18 29.01
C ARG A 25 -8.59 19.38 29.27
N VAL A 26 -9.40 19.76 28.28
CA VAL A 26 -10.33 20.89 28.30
C VAL A 26 -11.61 20.52 27.53
N PRO A 27 -12.82 20.80 28.06
CA PRO A 27 -14.06 20.66 27.30
C PRO A 27 -14.01 21.42 25.97
N GLY A 28 -14.47 20.79 24.88
CA GLY A 28 -14.47 21.39 23.54
C GLY A 28 -13.11 21.37 22.81
N ALA A 29 -12.10 20.67 23.34
CA ALA A 29 -10.80 20.50 22.68
C ALA A 29 -10.92 19.90 21.27
N ARG A 30 -11.83 18.94 21.07
CA ARG A 30 -12.10 18.32 19.76
C ARG A 30 -12.61 19.34 18.73
N ASP A 31 -13.61 20.14 19.09
CA ASP A 31 -14.19 21.15 18.19
C ASP A 31 -13.23 22.29 17.89
N ARG A 32 -12.37 22.64 18.86
CA ARG A 32 -11.29 23.59 18.66
C ARG A 32 -10.26 23.04 17.68
N LEU A 33 -9.78 21.80 17.89
CA LEU A 33 -8.83 21.15 17.00
C LEU A 33 -9.40 21.01 15.58
N ALA A 34 -10.66 20.62 15.43
CA ALA A 34 -11.32 20.51 14.13
C ALA A 34 -11.34 21.86 13.38
N ARG A 35 -11.62 22.97 14.07
CA ARG A 35 -11.56 24.31 13.49
C ARG A 35 -10.13 24.72 13.12
N GLU A 36 -9.17 24.42 13.99
CA GLU A 36 -7.75 24.74 13.75
C GLU A 36 -7.22 23.96 12.55
N LEU A 37 -7.51 22.66 12.43
CA LEU A 37 -7.13 21.82 11.29
C LEU A 37 -7.60 22.41 9.95
N GLY A 38 -8.80 23.00 9.90
CA GLY A 38 -9.32 23.66 8.69
C GLY A 38 -8.50 24.87 8.23
N SER A 39 -7.73 25.49 9.11
CA SER A 39 -6.84 26.63 8.81
C SER A 39 -5.42 26.19 8.41
N TRP A 40 -5.08 24.91 8.58
CA TRP A 40 -3.73 24.45 8.36
C TRP A 40 -3.42 24.34 6.87
N ARG A 41 -2.38 25.06 6.45
CA ARG A 41 -1.71 24.80 5.18
C ARG A 41 -0.76 23.62 5.34
N VAL A 42 -1.06 22.54 4.62
CA VAL A 42 -0.19 21.37 4.48
C VAL A 42 0.71 21.63 3.27
N GLU A 43 2.01 21.74 3.50
CA GLU A 43 2.96 21.84 2.42
C GLU A 43 3.01 20.52 1.65
N PRO A 44 3.20 20.54 0.32
CA PRO A 44 3.43 19.34 -0.45
C PRO A 44 4.61 18.56 0.15
N LEU A 45 4.39 17.29 0.48
CA LEU A 45 5.45 16.41 0.95
C LEU A 45 6.59 16.40 -0.08
N ARG A 46 7.81 16.72 0.38
CA ARG A 46 9.00 16.54 -0.44
C ARG A 46 9.16 15.06 -0.72
N ARG A 47 9.23 14.72 -2.00
CA ARG A 47 9.47 13.35 -2.46
C ARG A 47 10.95 13.04 -2.23
N GLU A 48 11.26 12.36 -1.14
CA GLU A 48 12.55 11.70 -1.00
C GLU A 48 12.62 10.59 -2.06
N GLY A 49 13.73 10.53 -2.80
CA GLY A 49 13.97 9.59 -3.90
C GLY A 49 14.15 8.15 -3.43
N ARG A 50 13.14 7.60 -2.75
CA ARG A 50 13.12 6.20 -2.34
C ARG A 50 13.08 5.32 -3.58
N GLU A 51 13.98 4.34 -3.65
CA GLU A 51 13.90 3.29 -4.67
C GLU A 51 12.55 2.57 -4.56
N ALA A 52 11.98 2.20 -5.71
CA ALA A 52 10.73 1.47 -5.73
C ALA A 52 10.92 0.06 -5.18
N VAL A 53 10.04 -0.35 -4.27
CA VAL A 53 9.97 -1.76 -3.84
C VAL A 53 9.48 -2.59 -5.01
N GLU A 54 10.30 -3.54 -5.43
CA GLU A 54 9.94 -4.48 -6.49
C GLU A 54 9.19 -5.67 -5.91
N VAL A 55 7.99 -5.92 -6.43
CA VAL A 55 7.13 -7.02 -5.99
C VAL A 55 7.04 -8.04 -7.12
N PRO A 56 7.65 -9.23 -6.99
CA PRO A 56 7.57 -10.28 -8.01
C PRO A 56 6.14 -10.85 -8.04
N VAL A 57 5.59 -11.01 -9.24
CA VAL A 57 4.23 -11.50 -9.45
C VAL A 57 4.21 -12.56 -10.54
N VAL A 58 3.66 -13.72 -10.20
CA VAL A 58 3.19 -14.69 -11.18
C VAL A 58 1.75 -14.33 -11.52
N TYR A 59 1.46 -13.97 -12.78
CA TYR A 59 0.10 -13.60 -13.21
C TYR A 59 -0.67 -14.86 -13.62
N ASP A 60 -1.10 -15.62 -12.62
CA ASP A 60 -1.86 -16.87 -12.74
C ASP A 60 -3.19 -16.81 -11.96
N GLY A 61 -3.67 -15.59 -11.67
CA GLY A 61 -4.82 -15.39 -10.79
C GLY A 61 -6.15 -15.86 -11.40
N PRO A 62 -7.09 -16.34 -10.58
CA PRO A 62 -8.37 -16.88 -11.05
C PRO A 62 -9.26 -15.82 -11.73
N ASP A 63 -9.07 -14.54 -11.43
CA ASP A 63 -9.84 -13.44 -12.02
C ASP A 63 -9.09 -12.75 -13.16
N LEU A 64 -7.91 -13.25 -13.57
CA LEU A 64 -7.10 -12.63 -14.60
C LEU A 64 -7.87 -12.47 -15.93
N GLY A 65 -8.61 -13.50 -16.34
CA GLY A 65 -9.44 -13.44 -17.54
C GLY A 65 -10.62 -12.47 -17.42
N GLU A 66 -11.24 -12.36 -16.24
CA GLU A 66 -12.32 -11.42 -15.98
C GLU A 66 -11.81 -9.97 -16.03
N VAL A 67 -10.65 -9.70 -15.42
CA VAL A 67 -9.98 -8.39 -15.49
C VAL A 67 -9.56 -8.05 -16.92
N ALA A 68 -9.04 -9.02 -17.67
CA ALA A 68 -8.68 -8.84 -19.08
C ALA A 68 -9.91 -8.41 -19.90
N ALA A 69 -11.06 -9.08 -19.70
CA ALA A 69 -12.31 -8.72 -20.35
C ALA A 69 -12.80 -7.32 -19.95
N LEU A 70 -12.72 -6.94 -18.66
CA LEU A 70 -13.08 -5.60 -18.18
C LEU A 70 -12.20 -4.50 -18.78
N TRP A 71 -10.94 -4.81 -19.07
CA TRP A 71 -9.99 -3.89 -19.69
C TRP A 71 -10.03 -3.92 -21.23
N GLY A 72 -10.71 -4.90 -21.82
CA GLY A 72 -10.77 -5.09 -23.27
C GLY A 72 -9.46 -5.56 -23.91
N VAL A 73 -8.68 -6.36 -23.17
CA VAL A 73 -7.30 -6.78 -23.52
C VAL A 73 -7.10 -8.28 -23.34
N GLY A 74 -5.96 -8.80 -23.80
CA GLY A 74 -5.54 -10.17 -23.51
C GLY A 74 -5.02 -10.35 -22.07
N ALA A 75 -4.98 -11.60 -21.56
CA ALA A 75 -4.46 -11.88 -20.22
C ALA A 75 -2.99 -11.44 -20.04
N ASP A 76 -2.15 -11.64 -21.06
CA ASP A 76 -0.76 -11.20 -21.06
C ASP A 76 -0.64 -9.67 -21.02
N GLU A 77 -1.60 -8.95 -21.60
CA GLU A 77 -1.64 -7.50 -21.58
C GLU A 77 -2.04 -6.96 -20.19
N VAL A 78 -2.83 -7.70 -19.41
CA VAL A 78 -3.10 -7.35 -18.00
C VAL A 78 -1.82 -7.29 -17.20
N ALA A 79 -0.98 -8.33 -17.30
CA ALA A 79 0.31 -8.38 -16.63
C ALA A 79 1.21 -7.20 -17.06
N ALA A 80 1.22 -6.90 -18.35
CA ALA A 80 2.05 -5.84 -18.92
C ALA A 80 1.55 -4.42 -18.56
N LEU A 81 0.23 -4.21 -18.45
CA LEU A 81 -0.36 -2.93 -18.01
C LEU A 81 -0.16 -2.71 -16.50
N HIS A 82 -0.42 -3.75 -15.70
CA HIS A 82 -0.24 -3.69 -14.26
C HIS A 82 1.23 -3.44 -13.90
N SER A 83 2.17 -4.23 -14.43
CA SER A 83 3.61 -4.07 -14.12
C SER A 83 4.24 -2.76 -14.58
N ARG A 84 3.75 -2.14 -15.67
CA ARG A 84 4.25 -0.83 -16.16
C ARG A 84 3.67 0.36 -15.40
N THR A 85 2.64 0.15 -14.58
CA THR A 85 2.05 1.22 -13.78
C THR A 85 2.94 1.53 -12.58
N ALA A 86 3.28 2.81 -12.40
CA ALA A 86 3.98 3.27 -11.22
C ALA A 86 2.99 3.33 -10.04
N PHE A 87 3.16 2.45 -9.07
CA PHE A 87 2.29 2.41 -7.90
C PHE A 87 2.92 3.10 -6.70
N ARG A 88 2.06 3.52 -5.78
CA ARG A 88 2.46 4.04 -4.48
C ARG A 88 1.51 3.57 -3.41
N VAL A 89 2.03 3.23 -2.23
CA VAL A 89 1.20 2.91 -1.07
C VAL A 89 0.45 4.18 -0.65
N ALA A 90 -0.88 4.18 -0.79
CA ALA A 90 -1.75 5.29 -0.42
C ALA A 90 -1.98 5.32 1.09
N PHE A 91 -2.33 4.16 1.68
CA PHE A 91 -2.55 3.98 3.10
C PHE A 91 -2.42 2.49 3.46
N CYS A 92 -2.35 2.20 4.76
CA CYS A 92 -2.31 0.86 5.32
C CYS A 92 -3.41 0.73 6.40
N GLY A 93 -3.72 -0.49 6.85
CA GLY A 93 -4.67 -0.67 7.98
C GLY A 93 -5.64 -1.85 7.88
N PHE A 94 -5.59 -2.64 6.81
CA PHE A 94 -6.38 -3.88 6.72
C PHE A 94 -5.77 -5.02 7.55
N ALA A 95 -4.47 -5.23 7.37
CA ALA A 95 -3.68 -6.21 8.09
C ALA A 95 -2.21 -5.73 8.14
N PRO A 96 -1.40 -6.18 9.12
CA PRO A 96 0.04 -5.97 9.12
C PRO A 96 0.66 -6.37 7.78
N GLY A 97 1.39 -5.44 7.15
CA GLY A 97 2.01 -5.64 5.83
C GLY A 97 1.10 -5.40 4.61
N PHE A 98 -0.20 -5.16 4.79
CA PHE A 98 -1.10 -4.84 3.67
C PHE A 98 -1.08 -3.34 3.35
N GLY A 99 -0.58 -3.00 2.17
CA GLY A 99 -0.65 -1.64 1.61
C GLY A 99 -1.70 -1.54 0.51
N TYR A 100 -2.53 -0.49 0.56
CA TYR A 100 -3.42 -0.13 -0.54
C TYR A 100 -2.62 0.68 -1.55
N LEU A 101 -2.36 0.14 -2.73
CA LEU A 101 -1.54 0.80 -3.74
C LEU A 101 -2.41 1.54 -4.76
N THR A 102 -2.09 2.80 -5.01
CA THR A 102 -2.74 3.64 -6.03
C THR A 102 -1.78 3.96 -7.17
N GLY A 103 -2.31 4.40 -8.30
CA GLY A 103 -1.55 4.71 -9.53
C GLY A 103 -2.24 4.21 -10.79
N LEU A 104 -3.22 3.32 -10.64
CA LEU A 104 -3.97 2.75 -11.75
C LEU A 104 -4.81 3.85 -12.44
N PRO A 105 -4.69 4.04 -13.77
CA PRO A 105 -5.54 4.95 -14.53
C PRO A 105 -7.03 4.62 -14.35
N GLU A 106 -7.89 5.64 -14.37
CA GLU A 106 -9.34 5.49 -14.15
C GLU A 106 -10.00 4.44 -15.06
N ARG A 107 -9.62 4.41 -16.34
CA ARG A 107 -10.11 3.41 -17.31
C ARG A 107 -9.77 1.96 -16.96
N LEU A 108 -8.81 1.73 -16.07
CA LEU A 108 -8.39 0.39 -15.63
C LEU A 108 -8.93 0.05 -14.24
N HIS A 109 -9.76 0.89 -13.63
CA HIS A 109 -10.36 0.58 -12.33
C HIS A 109 -11.30 -0.62 -12.45
N VAL A 110 -11.20 -1.54 -11.50
CA VAL A 110 -11.90 -2.83 -11.55
C VAL A 110 -12.89 -2.94 -10.41
N PRO A 111 -14.19 -3.24 -10.62
CA PRO A 111 -15.11 -3.40 -9.51
C PRO A 111 -14.69 -4.55 -8.57
N ARG A 112 -15.13 -4.47 -7.32
CA ARG A 112 -15.07 -5.64 -6.43
C ARG A 112 -16.04 -6.70 -6.94
N ARG A 113 -15.72 -7.96 -6.64
CA ARG A 113 -16.66 -9.07 -6.80
C ARG A 113 -17.93 -8.79 -6.01
N THR A 114 -19.06 -9.12 -6.61
CA THR A 114 -20.40 -9.03 -5.98
C THR A 114 -20.49 -9.95 -4.75
N THR A 115 -19.95 -11.16 -4.86
CA THR A 115 -19.83 -12.12 -3.76
C THR A 115 -18.36 -12.24 -3.35
N PRO A 116 -17.97 -11.79 -2.13
CA PRO A 116 -16.61 -11.94 -1.63
C PRO A 116 -16.21 -13.41 -1.47
N ARG A 117 -14.93 -13.70 -1.64
CA ARG A 117 -14.36 -14.99 -1.26
C ARG A 117 -14.31 -15.10 0.25
N THR A 118 -14.67 -16.27 0.78
CA THR A 118 -14.48 -16.61 2.19
C THR A 118 -12.99 -16.69 2.54
N ARG A 119 -12.14 -17.01 1.57
CA ARG A 119 -10.70 -17.09 1.73
C ARG A 119 -9.96 -16.67 0.45
N VAL A 120 -9.12 -15.66 0.60
CA VAL A 120 -8.08 -15.23 -0.34
C VAL A 120 -6.75 -15.77 0.19
N PRO A 121 -5.90 -16.41 -0.63
CA PRO A 121 -4.63 -16.95 -0.19
C PRO A 121 -3.61 -15.83 0.12
N ALA A 122 -2.66 -16.12 1.01
CA ALA A 122 -1.50 -15.24 1.19
C ALA A 122 -0.71 -15.15 -0.13
N GLY A 123 -0.14 -13.98 -0.39
CA GLY A 123 0.53 -13.64 -1.64
C GLY A 123 -0.41 -13.26 -2.77
N ALA A 124 -1.73 -13.40 -2.65
CA ALA A 124 -2.64 -12.99 -3.71
C ALA A 124 -2.42 -11.51 -4.08
N VAL A 125 -2.21 -11.25 -5.38
CA VAL A 125 -2.16 -9.91 -5.95
C VAL A 125 -3.53 -9.63 -6.54
N ALA A 126 -4.18 -8.56 -6.09
CA ALA A 126 -5.57 -8.31 -6.44
C ALA A 126 -5.87 -6.82 -6.68
N LEU A 127 -6.96 -6.58 -7.40
CA LEU A 127 -7.44 -5.27 -7.83
C LEU A 127 -8.85 -4.99 -7.26
N ALA A 128 -9.08 -3.74 -6.86
CA ALA A 128 -10.42 -3.22 -6.55
C ALA A 128 -10.49 -1.68 -6.60
N GLY A 129 -11.41 -1.18 -7.41
CA GLY A 129 -11.54 0.23 -7.78
C GLY A 129 -10.18 0.77 -8.29
N PRO A 130 -9.68 1.86 -7.70
CA PRO A 130 -8.39 2.44 -8.05
C PRO A 130 -7.19 1.69 -7.47
N TYR A 131 -7.42 0.67 -6.65
CA TYR A 131 -6.38 0.06 -5.82
C TYR A 131 -5.92 -1.29 -6.34
N THR A 132 -4.63 -1.55 -6.15
CA THR A 132 -4.03 -2.89 -6.18
C THR A 132 -3.39 -3.19 -4.83
N GLY A 133 -3.13 -4.46 -4.55
CA GLY A 133 -2.70 -4.91 -3.22
C GLY A 133 -2.18 -6.34 -3.24
N VAL A 134 -1.26 -6.64 -2.32
CA VAL A 134 -0.82 -8.01 -2.03
C VAL A 134 -1.32 -8.41 -0.66
N TYR A 135 -2.00 -9.54 -0.57
CA TYR A 135 -2.48 -10.10 0.70
C TYR A 135 -1.31 -10.72 1.47
N PRO A 136 -0.85 -10.17 2.61
CA PRO A 136 0.29 -10.72 3.33
C PRO A 136 -0.07 -12.02 4.07
N ARG A 137 -1.36 -12.23 4.35
CA ARG A 137 -1.90 -13.41 5.06
C ARG A 137 -3.27 -13.78 4.50
N PRO A 138 -3.75 -15.02 4.73
CA PRO A 138 -5.07 -15.42 4.27
C PRO A 138 -6.18 -14.62 4.96
N SER A 139 -7.15 -14.13 4.20
CA SER A 139 -8.31 -13.40 4.71
C SER A 139 -9.51 -13.51 3.77
N PRO A 140 -10.75 -13.28 4.22
CA PRO A 140 -11.85 -13.05 3.30
C PRO A 140 -11.58 -11.78 2.46
N GLY A 141 -12.13 -11.72 1.24
CA GLY A 141 -11.89 -10.59 0.35
C GLY A 141 -12.67 -10.66 -0.96
N GLY A 142 -13.13 -9.50 -1.43
CA GLY A 142 -13.87 -9.34 -2.70
C GLY A 142 -13.05 -8.70 -3.81
N TRP A 143 -11.73 -8.63 -3.68
CA TRP A 143 -10.87 -8.08 -4.74
C TRP A 143 -10.65 -9.13 -5.84
N GLN A 144 -10.48 -8.66 -7.07
CA GLN A 144 -10.24 -9.50 -8.24
C GLN A 144 -8.77 -9.92 -8.25
N ILE A 145 -8.49 -11.21 -8.09
CA ILE A 145 -7.14 -11.77 -7.96
C ILE A 145 -6.57 -12.03 -9.36
N VAL A 146 -5.52 -11.28 -9.71
CA VAL A 146 -4.84 -11.36 -11.03
C VAL A 146 -3.55 -12.17 -10.99
N GLY A 147 -3.02 -12.45 -9.81
CA GLY A 147 -1.80 -13.24 -9.68
C GLY A 147 -1.44 -13.50 -8.23
N ARG A 148 -0.19 -13.92 -8.02
CA ARG A 148 0.39 -14.15 -6.70
C ARG A 148 1.85 -13.73 -6.61
N MET A 149 2.22 -13.26 -5.44
CA MET A 149 3.59 -13.07 -4.99
C MET A 149 4.06 -14.37 -4.31
N PRO A 150 5.15 -15.01 -4.78
CA PRO A 150 5.62 -16.28 -4.23
C PRO A 150 6.01 -16.23 -2.74
N ASP A 151 6.62 -15.12 -2.30
CA ASP A 151 7.11 -14.94 -0.93
C ASP A 151 6.44 -13.72 -0.24
N PRO A 152 5.18 -13.84 0.20
CA PRO A 152 4.49 -12.75 0.89
C PRO A 152 5.06 -12.44 2.28
N GLY A 153 5.91 -13.30 2.85
CA GLY A 153 6.54 -13.08 4.16
C GLY A 153 7.45 -11.84 4.15
N ALA A 154 8.08 -11.54 3.02
CA ALA A 154 8.92 -10.35 2.87
C ALA A 154 8.17 -9.02 3.11
N LEU A 155 6.84 -8.98 2.94
CA LEU A 155 6.04 -7.77 3.13
C LEU A 155 5.95 -7.35 4.61
N TRP A 156 6.06 -8.31 5.53
CA TRP A 156 5.99 -8.09 6.96
C TRP A 156 6.98 -8.99 7.69
N ASP A 157 8.01 -8.38 8.25
CA ASP A 157 9.03 -9.06 9.05
C ASP A 157 9.15 -8.37 10.42
N PRO A 158 8.73 -9.02 11.53
CA PRO A 158 8.82 -8.43 12.86
C PRO A 158 10.26 -8.24 13.35
N GLY A 159 11.25 -8.89 12.71
CA GLY A 159 12.68 -8.73 13.02
C GLY A 159 13.38 -7.62 12.23
N ARG A 160 12.68 -6.96 11.28
CA ARG A 160 13.22 -5.89 10.45
C ARG A 160 12.74 -4.52 10.93
N GLU A 161 13.57 -3.49 10.78
CA GLU A 161 13.18 -2.09 10.95
C GLU A 161 13.28 -1.33 9.61
N PRO A 162 12.16 -0.84 9.02
CA PRO A 162 10.77 -1.00 9.48
C PRO A 162 10.21 -2.40 9.20
N ALA A 163 9.33 -2.88 10.11
CA ALA A 163 8.74 -4.21 10.00
C ALA A 163 7.87 -4.38 8.74
N ALA A 164 7.11 -3.34 8.38
CA ALA A 164 6.36 -3.28 7.14
C ALA A 164 7.23 -2.75 6.00
N LEU A 165 7.30 -3.50 4.91
CA LEU A 165 7.96 -3.03 3.68
C LEU A 165 7.12 -1.97 2.96
N LEU A 166 5.80 -2.12 3.05
CA LEU A 166 4.81 -1.25 2.40
C LEU A 166 4.24 -0.26 3.42
N VAL A 167 4.92 0.88 3.58
CA VAL A 167 4.46 2.02 4.39
C VAL A 167 3.86 3.12 3.50
N PRO A 168 2.94 3.97 4.02
CA PRO A 168 2.35 5.04 3.23
C PRO A 168 3.41 5.91 2.56
N GLY A 169 3.26 6.07 1.26
CA GLY A 169 4.14 6.85 0.43
C GLY A 169 5.27 6.07 -0.26
N THR A 170 5.50 4.81 0.08
CA THR A 170 6.48 3.95 -0.60
C THR A 170 6.13 3.76 -2.08
N PRO A 171 7.06 4.05 -3.02
CA PRO A 171 6.89 3.69 -4.42
C PRO A 171 7.03 2.17 -4.60
N VAL A 172 6.21 1.59 -5.47
CA VAL A 172 6.14 0.14 -5.69
C VAL A 172 6.05 -0.15 -7.18
N ARG A 173 6.76 -1.20 -7.62
CA ARG A 173 6.73 -1.71 -8.98
C ARG A 173 6.47 -3.21 -8.96
N PHE A 174 5.45 -3.67 -9.69
CA PHE A 174 5.23 -5.10 -9.85
C PHE A 174 6.09 -5.64 -10.99
N VAL A 175 6.78 -6.74 -10.74
CA VAL A 175 7.69 -7.38 -11.69
C VAL A 175 7.12 -8.73 -12.07
N PRO A 176 6.66 -8.94 -13.33
CA PRO A 176 6.21 -10.25 -13.79
C PRO A 176 7.34 -11.26 -13.70
N VAL A 177 7.08 -12.43 -13.14
CA VAL A 177 8.02 -13.56 -13.07
C VAL A 177 7.34 -14.86 -13.49
N ASP A 178 8.13 -15.77 -14.04
CA ASP A 178 7.64 -17.09 -14.43
C ASP A 178 7.33 -17.95 -13.19
N ALA A 179 6.26 -18.75 -13.26
CA ALA A 179 5.87 -19.64 -12.15
C ALA A 179 6.99 -20.61 -11.71
N GLY A 180 7.93 -20.95 -12.62
CA GLY A 180 9.08 -21.82 -12.35
C GLY A 180 10.33 -21.10 -11.82
N LYS A 181 10.33 -19.76 -11.78
CA LYS A 181 11.40 -18.94 -11.20
C LYS A 181 10.83 -18.11 -10.07
N ALA A 182 10.68 -18.74 -8.90
CA ALA A 182 10.34 -18.01 -7.67
C ALA A 182 11.50 -17.05 -7.33
N ALA A 183 11.43 -15.83 -7.85
CA ALA A 183 12.35 -14.78 -7.47
C ALA A 183 11.95 -14.29 -6.07
N ALA A 184 12.86 -14.42 -5.11
CA ALA A 184 12.76 -13.69 -3.85
C ALA A 184 12.78 -12.19 -4.15
N LEU A 185 12.20 -11.38 -3.26
CA LEU A 185 12.43 -9.93 -3.34
C LEU A 185 13.94 -9.66 -3.28
N PRO A 186 14.48 -8.78 -4.15
CA PRO A 186 15.81 -8.25 -3.90
C PRO A 186 15.78 -7.57 -2.52
N ALA A 187 16.75 -7.89 -1.68
CA ALA A 187 16.87 -7.25 -0.37
C ALA A 187 16.92 -5.72 -0.56
N PRO A 188 16.20 -4.93 0.26
CA PRO A 188 16.33 -3.48 0.20
C PRO A 188 17.81 -3.14 0.39
N ARG A 189 18.37 -2.36 -0.55
CA ARG A 189 19.72 -1.81 -0.35
C ARG A 189 19.66 -0.90 0.88
N ALA A 190 20.55 -1.13 1.82
CA ALA A 190 20.71 -0.24 2.96
C ALA A 190 21.00 1.16 2.41
N GLY A 191 20.02 2.06 2.52
CA GLY A 191 20.28 3.48 2.36
C GLY A 191 21.15 3.88 3.53
N ASP A 192 22.34 4.40 3.24
CA ASP A 192 23.25 4.96 4.24
C ASP A 192 22.52 6.04 5.04
N CYS A 193 21.98 5.66 6.20
CA CYS A 193 21.74 6.59 7.29
C CYS A 193 23.10 6.98 7.86
N GLN A 194 23.86 7.82 7.14
CA GLN A 194 24.83 8.65 7.80
C GLN A 194 24.06 9.67 8.62
N ALA A 195 23.91 9.35 9.91
CA ALA A 195 23.59 10.33 10.93
C ALA A 195 24.66 11.41 10.86
N ASP A 196 24.27 12.61 10.40
CA ASP A 196 25.12 13.79 10.46
C ASP A 196 25.15 14.24 11.94
N SER A 197 25.97 13.56 12.73
CA SER A 197 26.32 13.95 14.09
C SER A 197 27.37 15.07 14.02
N ARG A 198 26.91 16.31 13.91
CA ARG A 198 27.67 17.47 14.37
C ARG A 198 26.78 18.42 15.16
N ALA A 199 26.60 18.05 16.44
CA ALA A 199 26.54 19.02 17.52
C ALA A 199 27.91 18.97 18.20
N ASP A 200 28.60 20.12 18.22
CA ASP A 200 29.46 20.65 19.30
C ASP A 200 30.49 21.62 18.74
N THR A 201 30.21 22.92 18.87
CA THR A 201 30.91 23.86 19.78
C THR A 201 30.23 25.22 19.71
#